data_AF-A0A2J6S794-F1
#
_entry.id   AF-A0A2J6S794-F1
#
_cell.length_a   1.000
_cell.length_b   1.000
_cell.length_c   1.000
_cell.angle_alpha   90.00
_cell.angle_beta   90.00
_cell.angle_gamma   90.00
#
_symmetry.space_group_name_H-M   'P 1'
#
loop_
_entity.id
_entity.type
_entity.pdbx_description
1 polymer ?
#
loop_
_entity_poly.entity_id
_entity_poly.type
_entity_poly.pdbx_seq_one_letter_code
_entity_poly.pdbx_strand_id
1 'polypeptide(L)'
;MRNTLIFAGSSCPALTAQICSNLGMAPAAVELSQFANGETSVKIMTSIREKDVFVVQSGSSKINDSIMELLILISACKGGSANKITAVLPYFPYSRQSKKKSHRGAITARMLANLLDVAGVKHVITIDLHASQMQGFFRCPVDNLHAEPLIARWIRHNVLNWQEAVCVSKNAGGTKRVTSLADALKLNFGIVTTDKRRGGGNMTASMIMSRLDGYGPEIDLDSDVSKLHIGSGSHTNRHGLKLEVKPLLAEREEEKPEQTSQETTPPRQTHARNDSSQSSPRRSQHGMPSPRRTAHHPNTNPNPPTRSPLHRAQSTPTRSSPIQEEIEFTDERARDITHGRLVHGHIVPDDWPSPTQSALSTSQILERPEEDPMEMSRNSSFFSPEGHALGGTADATATSDEEEEGFNDPTLEQMITLVGDVRNRTVFIVDDMIDKAGSWIAAAECVVKRGGAKKVYCIATHGLFGGDSLEELQDCDCIDTILVTNSFPISPEKARATKKLVILDLSNLLAEAIRRNHYGESISALFTHSHD
;
A
#
# COMPACT_ATOMS: atom_id res chain seq x y z
N MET A 1 18.45 -30.10 13.85
CA MET A 1 19.52 -29.22 13.32
C MET A 1 20.50 -28.90 14.45
N ARG A 2 21.82 -28.89 14.21
CA ARG A 2 22.82 -28.61 15.26
C ARG A 2 23.10 -27.10 15.33
N ASN A 3 23.42 -26.56 16.51
CA ASN A 3 23.74 -25.15 16.73
C ASN A 3 22.64 -24.14 16.35
N THR A 4 21.39 -24.58 16.30
CA THR A 4 20.23 -23.72 16.04
C THR A 4 19.34 -23.61 17.28
N LEU A 5 18.78 -22.43 17.52
CA LEU A 5 17.72 -22.22 18.51
C LEU A 5 16.56 -21.46 17.89
N ILE A 6 15.34 -21.82 18.27
CA ILE A 6 14.12 -21.18 17.80
C ILE A 6 13.36 -20.67 19.02
N PHE A 7 13.22 -19.35 19.15
CA PHE A 7 12.43 -18.72 20.20
C PHE A 7 11.04 -18.37 19.68
N ALA A 8 10.04 -18.58 20.53
CA ALA A 8 8.69 -18.09 20.30
C ALA A 8 8.51 -16.76 21.02
N GLY A 9 7.96 -15.77 20.32
CA GLY A 9 7.30 -14.63 20.99
C GLY A 9 5.90 -15.01 21.49
N SER A 10 5.28 -14.09 22.22
CA SER A 10 3.97 -14.27 22.85
C SER A 10 2.81 -14.37 21.87
N SER A 11 2.95 -13.86 20.64
CA SER A 11 1.85 -13.85 19.67
C SER A 11 1.55 -15.22 19.06
N CYS A 12 2.57 -16.07 18.83
CA CYS A 12 2.42 -17.30 18.06
C CYS A 12 3.13 -18.53 18.67
N PRO A 13 2.95 -18.84 19.97
CA PRO A 13 3.62 -19.98 20.60
C PRO A 13 3.21 -21.32 19.99
N ALA A 14 1.94 -21.49 19.60
CA ALA A 14 1.42 -22.71 18.98
C ALA A 14 2.05 -22.98 17.61
N LEU A 15 2.14 -21.96 16.76
CA LEU A 15 2.79 -22.06 15.44
C LEU A 15 4.28 -22.40 15.60
N THR A 16 4.99 -21.74 16.52
CA THR A 16 6.40 -22.03 16.79
C THR A 16 6.61 -23.45 17.29
N ALA A 17 5.72 -23.97 18.14
CA ALA A 17 5.78 -25.36 18.59
C ALA A 17 5.62 -26.35 17.42
N GLN A 18 4.71 -26.08 16.49
CA GLN A 18 4.52 -26.90 15.28
C GLN A 18 5.75 -26.82 14.35
N ILE A 19 6.31 -25.63 14.13
CA ILE A 19 7.55 -25.45 13.36
C ILE A 19 8.68 -26.29 13.97
N CYS A 20 8.88 -26.20 15.28
CA CYS A 20 9.88 -26.98 16.00
C CYS A 20 9.62 -28.49 15.89
N SER A 21 8.35 -28.93 16.00
CA SER A 21 7.96 -30.34 15.81
C SER A 21 8.34 -30.85 14.42
N ASN A 22 8.06 -30.09 13.36
CA ASN A 22 8.41 -30.46 11.99
C ASN A 22 9.93 -30.52 11.76
N LEU A 23 10.71 -29.77 12.54
CA LEU A 23 12.17 -29.79 12.53
C LEU A 23 12.79 -30.86 13.44
N GLY A 24 11.97 -31.58 14.21
CA GLY A 24 12.43 -32.55 15.21
C GLY A 24 13.18 -31.89 16.38
N MET A 25 12.73 -30.70 16.81
CA MET A 25 13.36 -29.88 17.85
C MET A 25 12.31 -29.37 18.85
N ALA A 26 12.77 -28.86 20.00
CA ALA A 26 11.91 -28.13 20.94
C ALA A 26 12.18 -26.61 20.85
N PRO A 27 11.18 -25.76 21.11
CA PRO A 27 11.40 -24.32 21.27
C PRO A 27 12.41 -24.03 22.38
N ALA A 28 13.25 -23.03 22.17
CA ALA A 28 14.23 -22.58 23.14
C ALA A 28 13.56 -21.85 24.31
N ALA A 29 14.07 -22.09 25.53
CA ALA A 29 13.48 -21.53 26.74
C ALA A 29 13.70 -20.02 26.84
N VAL A 30 12.60 -19.27 26.95
CA VAL A 30 12.55 -17.83 27.16
C VAL A 30 11.43 -17.51 28.13
N GLU A 31 11.67 -16.58 29.05
CA GLU A 31 10.66 -16.02 29.93
C GLU A 31 10.24 -14.65 29.37
N LEU A 32 8.95 -14.52 29.06
CA LEU A 32 8.33 -13.31 28.54
C LEU A 32 7.32 -12.84 29.58
N SER A 33 7.47 -11.61 30.06
CA SER A 33 6.56 -11.03 31.05
C SER A 33 6.38 -9.52 30.82
N GLN A 34 5.40 -8.95 31.51
CA GLN A 34 5.14 -7.52 31.49
C GLN A 34 5.15 -7.01 32.93
N PHE A 35 5.89 -5.93 33.19
CA PHE A 35 5.87 -5.26 34.48
C PHE A 35 4.50 -4.59 34.71
N ALA A 36 4.20 -4.26 35.97
CA ALA A 36 2.92 -3.64 36.33
C ALA A 36 2.66 -2.29 35.63
N ASN A 37 3.72 -1.60 35.18
CA ASN A 37 3.63 -0.35 34.42
C ASN A 37 3.48 -0.53 32.90
N GLY A 38 3.41 -1.78 32.41
CA GLY A 38 3.25 -2.09 30.99
C GLY A 38 4.55 -2.31 30.22
N GLU A 39 5.73 -2.18 30.84
CA GLU A 39 7.00 -2.44 30.18
C GLU A 39 7.23 -3.94 29.95
N THR A 40 7.72 -4.31 28.76
CA THR A 40 8.01 -5.69 28.39
C THR A 40 9.37 -6.14 28.95
N SER A 41 9.40 -7.32 29.56
CA SER A 41 10.60 -7.97 30.09
C SER A 41 10.84 -9.29 29.37
N VAL A 42 12.08 -9.49 28.91
CA VAL A 42 12.50 -10.70 28.20
C VAL A 42 13.75 -11.25 28.84
N LYS A 43 13.74 -12.54 29.17
CA LYS A 43 14.89 -13.23 29.74
C LYS A 43 15.15 -14.55 29.02
N ILE A 44 16.32 -14.63 28.39
CA ILE A 44 16.78 -15.84 27.70
C ILE A 44 17.29 -16.83 28.74
N MET A 45 16.72 -18.05 28.76
CA MET A 45 17.00 -19.05 29.79
C MET A 45 18.01 -20.12 29.36
N THR A 46 18.54 -20.00 28.15
CA THR A 46 19.52 -20.93 27.57
C THR A 46 20.71 -20.16 27.00
N SER A 47 21.89 -20.79 26.96
CA SER A 47 23.04 -20.21 26.25
C SER A 47 22.76 -20.16 24.74
N ILE A 48 22.97 -18.97 24.16
CA ILE A 48 22.79 -18.63 22.75
C ILE A 48 24.10 -18.25 22.04
N ARG A 49 25.22 -18.28 22.76
CA ARG A 49 26.54 -17.90 22.23
C ARG A 49 26.90 -18.76 21.02
N GLU A 50 27.30 -18.10 19.94
CA GLU A 50 27.73 -18.73 18.68
C GLU A 50 26.65 -19.60 17.99
N LYS A 51 25.39 -19.50 18.42
CA LYS A 51 24.27 -20.22 17.81
C LYS A 51 23.59 -19.39 16.73
N ASP A 52 23.00 -20.09 15.77
CA ASP A 52 22.06 -19.52 14.81
C ASP A 52 20.67 -19.45 15.46
N VAL A 53 20.13 -18.24 15.57
CA VAL A 53 18.92 -17.97 16.35
C VAL A 53 17.80 -17.52 15.42
N PHE A 54 16.67 -18.18 15.50
CA PHE A 54 15.43 -17.80 14.83
C PHE A 54 14.44 -17.29 15.88
N VAL A 55 13.92 -16.09 15.69
CA VAL A 55 12.89 -15.51 16.56
C VAL A 55 11.59 -15.46 15.78
N VAL A 56 10.61 -16.28 16.18
CA VAL A 56 9.30 -16.37 15.54
C VAL A 56 8.31 -15.49 16.28
N GLN A 57 7.83 -14.44 15.62
CA GLN A 57 6.84 -13.52 16.17
C GLN A 57 5.98 -12.96 15.04
N SER A 58 4.66 -12.88 15.27
CA SER A 58 3.71 -12.21 14.39
C SER A 58 3.19 -10.90 15.02
N GLY A 59 2.05 -10.40 14.53
CA GLY A 59 1.25 -9.41 15.24
C GLY A 59 0.31 -10.06 16.25
N SER A 60 -0.30 -9.25 17.10
CA SER A 60 -1.40 -9.63 17.98
C SER A 60 -2.40 -8.48 18.08
N SER A 61 -3.46 -8.64 18.88
CA SER A 61 -4.36 -7.53 19.22
C SER A 61 -3.64 -6.34 19.85
N LYS A 62 -2.50 -6.58 20.52
CA LYS A 62 -1.58 -5.55 21.03
C LYS A 62 -0.32 -5.48 20.16
N ILE A 63 -0.50 -4.98 18.93
CA ILE A 63 0.55 -5.02 17.90
C ILE A 63 1.86 -4.34 18.33
N ASN A 64 1.78 -3.23 19.06
CA ASN A 64 2.96 -2.49 19.54
C ASN A 64 3.73 -3.27 20.61
N ASP A 65 3.04 -3.91 21.53
CA ASP A 65 3.66 -4.73 22.58
C ASP A 65 4.39 -5.91 21.94
N SER A 66 3.78 -6.58 20.96
CA SER A 66 4.42 -7.69 20.21
C SER A 66 5.66 -7.24 19.44
N ILE A 67 5.66 -6.02 18.89
CA ILE A 67 6.82 -5.42 18.22
C ILE A 67 7.93 -5.10 19.23
N MET A 68 7.60 -4.50 20.37
CA MET A 68 8.59 -4.19 21.40
C MET A 68 9.20 -5.47 21.98
N GLU A 69 8.38 -6.48 22.26
CA GLU A 69 8.84 -7.80 22.69
C GLU A 69 9.82 -8.42 21.68
N LEU A 70 9.49 -8.37 20.38
CA LEU A 70 10.36 -8.85 19.31
C LEU A 70 11.71 -8.14 19.30
N LEU A 71 11.71 -6.80 19.35
CA LEU A 71 12.93 -5.99 19.33
C LEU A 71 13.80 -6.26 20.56
N ILE A 72 13.19 -6.37 21.74
CA ILE A 72 13.91 -6.68 22.99
C ILE A 72 14.48 -8.09 22.94
N LEU A 73 13.72 -9.07 22.46
CA LEU A 73 14.19 -10.46 22.32
C LEU A 73 15.35 -10.58 21.33
N ILE A 74 15.30 -9.90 20.17
CA ILE A 74 16.41 -9.82 19.22
C ILE A 74 17.62 -9.14 19.86
N SER A 75 17.42 -8.02 20.54
CA SER A 75 18.49 -7.28 21.22
C SER A 75 19.17 -8.13 22.31
N ALA A 76 18.39 -8.85 23.11
CA ALA A 76 18.90 -9.81 24.09
C ALA A 76 19.69 -10.94 23.41
N CYS A 77 19.24 -11.41 22.24
CA CYS A 77 19.97 -12.41 21.46
C CYS A 77 21.33 -11.88 20.97
N LYS A 78 21.36 -10.62 20.49
CA LYS A 78 22.59 -9.95 20.06
C LYS A 78 23.56 -9.75 21.23
N GLY A 79 23.06 -9.30 22.38
CA GLY A 79 23.85 -9.13 23.61
C GLY A 79 24.44 -10.44 24.13
N GLY A 80 23.71 -11.55 23.99
CA GLY A 80 24.21 -12.89 24.32
C GLY A 80 25.15 -13.52 23.28
N SER A 81 25.63 -12.76 22.30
CA SER A 81 26.61 -13.19 21.29
C SER A 81 26.11 -14.33 20.39
N ALA A 82 24.84 -14.29 19.98
CA ALA A 82 24.36 -15.14 18.90
C ALA A 82 25.17 -14.91 17.61
N ASN A 83 25.45 -15.96 16.84
CA ASN A 83 26.22 -15.88 15.60
C ASN A 83 25.41 -15.18 14.50
N LYS A 84 24.14 -15.56 14.36
CA LYS A 84 23.19 -15.03 13.39
C LYS A 84 21.81 -14.96 14.05
N ILE A 85 21.08 -13.89 13.77
CA ILE A 85 19.71 -13.71 14.26
C ILE A 85 18.81 -13.50 13.05
N THR A 86 17.87 -14.41 12.85
CA THR A 86 16.86 -14.38 11.80
C THR A 86 15.50 -14.09 12.43
N ALA A 87 14.84 -13.02 11.99
CA ALA A 87 13.47 -12.74 12.39
C ALA A 87 12.52 -13.49 11.45
N VAL A 88 11.67 -14.34 12.02
CA VAL A 88 10.63 -15.08 11.30
C VAL A 88 9.29 -14.41 11.63
N LEU A 89 8.73 -13.70 10.66
CA LEU A 89 7.57 -12.82 10.80
C LEU A 89 6.44 -13.33 9.89
N PRO A 90 5.62 -14.30 10.33
CA PRO A 90 4.57 -14.86 9.48
C PRO A 90 3.60 -13.79 8.96
N TYR A 91 3.30 -12.77 9.76
CA TYR A 91 2.72 -11.51 9.31
C TYR A 91 3.65 -10.37 9.70
N PHE A 92 3.96 -9.48 8.76
CA PHE A 92 4.77 -8.29 9.02
C PHE A 92 3.90 -7.13 9.53
N PRO A 93 4.07 -6.67 10.78
CA PRO A 93 3.28 -5.56 11.32
C PRO A 93 3.44 -4.27 10.52
N TYR A 94 2.41 -3.42 10.53
CA TYR A 94 2.38 -2.15 9.80
C TYR A 94 2.55 -2.26 8.28
N SER A 95 2.39 -3.44 7.69
CA SER A 95 2.59 -3.71 6.26
C SER A 95 1.70 -2.85 5.34
N ARG A 96 0.47 -2.53 5.76
CA ARG A 96 -0.44 -1.60 5.04
C ARG A 96 0.06 -0.16 4.99
N GLN A 97 1.01 0.21 5.86
CA GLN A 97 1.66 1.53 5.92
C GLN A 97 3.02 1.53 5.21
N SER A 98 3.08 0.89 4.04
CA SER A 98 4.28 0.77 3.19
C SER A 98 4.49 1.94 2.22
N LYS A 99 3.47 2.77 1.99
CA LYS A 99 3.54 4.02 1.21
C LYS A 99 2.94 5.18 2.01
N LYS A 100 3.37 6.41 1.69
CA LYS A 100 2.73 7.62 2.25
C LYS A 100 1.33 7.76 1.66
N LYS A 101 0.29 7.66 2.50
CA LYS A 101 -1.11 7.89 2.07
C LYS A 101 -1.47 9.39 2.04
N SER A 102 -0.86 10.18 2.91
CA SER A 102 -1.05 11.64 2.98
C SER A 102 0.28 12.38 2.84
N HIS A 103 0.24 13.65 2.41
CA HIS A 103 1.43 14.48 2.18
C HIS A 103 2.37 14.53 3.41
N ARG A 104 1.79 14.53 4.61
CA ARG A 104 2.51 14.56 5.90
C ARG A 104 2.52 13.21 6.64
N GLY A 105 2.22 12.11 5.94
CA GLY A 105 2.19 10.76 6.50
C GLY A 105 3.57 10.11 6.64
N ALA A 106 3.66 9.10 7.50
CA ALA A 106 4.85 8.28 7.71
C ALA A 106 4.79 6.97 6.90
N ILE A 107 5.96 6.37 6.64
CA ILE A 107 6.10 5.00 6.12
C ILE A 107 6.51 4.11 7.28
N THR A 108 5.55 3.71 8.10
CA THR A 108 5.78 3.00 9.36
C THR A 108 6.39 1.62 9.14
N ALA A 109 6.03 0.93 8.05
CA ALA A 109 6.67 -0.33 7.67
C ALA A 109 8.19 -0.20 7.51
N ARG A 110 8.65 0.90 6.89
CA ARG A 110 10.08 1.19 6.71
C ARG A 110 10.75 1.55 8.04
N MET A 111 10.05 2.28 8.90
CA MET A 111 10.52 2.56 10.27
C MET A 111 10.75 1.25 11.03
N LEU A 112 9.80 0.31 11.00
CA LEU A 112 9.94 -0.99 11.65
C LEU A 112 11.11 -1.81 11.08
N ALA A 113 11.27 -1.84 9.76
CA ALA A 113 12.43 -2.49 9.13
C ALA A 113 13.77 -1.93 9.61
N ASN A 114 13.86 -0.60 9.79
CA ASN A 114 15.05 0.04 10.37
C ASN A 114 15.27 -0.34 11.84
N LEU A 115 14.20 -0.45 12.64
CA LEU A 115 14.31 -0.87 14.04
C LEU A 115 14.83 -2.31 14.16
N LEU A 116 14.39 -3.22 13.27
CA LEU A 116 14.90 -4.60 13.21
C LEU A 116 16.39 -4.65 12.85
N ASP A 117 16.85 -3.82 11.90
CA ASP A 117 18.28 -3.68 11.57
C ASP A 117 19.10 -3.23 12.80
N VAL A 118 18.62 -2.18 13.49
CA VAL A 118 19.28 -1.66 14.70
C VAL A 118 19.31 -2.70 15.82
N ALA A 119 18.19 -3.40 16.04
CA ALA A 119 18.08 -4.47 17.04
C ALA A 119 19.07 -5.61 16.78
N GLY A 120 19.45 -5.85 15.52
CA GLY A 120 20.52 -6.78 15.14
C GLY A 120 20.11 -7.93 14.25
N VAL A 121 18.95 -7.85 13.60
CA VAL A 121 18.51 -8.85 12.63
C VAL A 121 19.49 -8.92 11.45
N LYS A 122 19.85 -10.13 11.04
CA LYS A 122 20.72 -10.40 9.89
C LYS A 122 19.99 -11.02 8.70
N HIS A 123 18.77 -11.48 8.92
CA HIS A 123 17.93 -12.09 7.90
C HIS A 123 16.47 -11.99 8.32
N VAL A 124 15.54 -11.74 7.40
CA VAL A 124 14.09 -11.79 7.66
C VAL A 124 13.43 -12.87 6.82
N ILE A 125 12.63 -13.73 7.43
CA ILE A 125 11.71 -14.65 6.74
C ILE A 125 10.30 -14.16 7.02
N THR A 126 9.50 -13.91 6.00
CA THR A 126 8.13 -13.40 6.11
C THR A 126 7.23 -14.09 5.09
N ILE A 127 5.91 -13.94 5.21
CA ILE A 127 4.95 -14.47 4.24
C ILE A 127 4.14 -13.31 3.67
N ASP A 128 3.93 -13.33 2.34
CA ASP A 128 3.03 -12.46 1.57
C ASP A 128 3.00 -10.99 2.03
N LEU A 129 4.16 -10.32 1.97
CA LEU A 129 4.22 -8.87 2.22
C LEU A 129 3.17 -8.12 1.40
N HIS A 130 2.45 -7.20 2.05
CA HIS A 130 1.38 -6.40 1.43
C HIS A 130 1.79 -5.76 0.11
N ALA A 131 3.03 -5.27 0.03
CA ALA A 131 3.66 -4.81 -1.20
C ALA A 131 5.04 -5.46 -1.34
N SER A 132 5.32 -6.08 -2.50
CA SER A 132 6.60 -6.78 -2.73
C SER A 132 7.82 -5.85 -2.64
N GLN A 133 7.64 -4.55 -2.92
CA GLN A 133 8.67 -3.52 -2.80
C GLN A 133 9.16 -3.33 -1.36
N MET A 134 8.39 -3.77 -0.36
CA MET A 134 8.79 -3.71 1.05
C MET A 134 10.05 -4.51 1.35
N GLN A 135 10.41 -5.51 0.53
CA GLN A 135 11.70 -6.20 0.65
C GLN A 135 12.88 -5.21 0.60
N GLY A 136 12.76 -4.14 -0.19
CA GLY A 136 13.75 -3.07 -0.29
C GLY A 136 13.84 -2.15 0.93
N PHE A 137 12.96 -2.30 1.94
CA PHE A 137 13.06 -1.54 3.19
C PHE A 137 14.13 -2.11 4.12
N PHE A 138 14.42 -3.39 4.00
CA PHE A 138 15.38 -4.08 4.85
C PHE A 138 16.79 -3.94 4.28
N ARG A 139 17.76 -3.76 5.18
CA ARG A 139 19.19 -3.75 4.83
C ARG A 139 19.78 -5.15 4.76
N CYS A 140 19.09 -6.12 5.34
CA CYS A 140 19.45 -7.53 5.33
C CYS A 140 18.61 -8.30 4.29
N PRO A 141 19.04 -9.51 3.88
CA PRO A 141 18.25 -10.36 3.00
C PRO A 141 16.87 -10.68 3.59
N VAL A 142 15.88 -10.75 2.71
CA VAL A 142 14.48 -11.05 3.04
C VAL A 142 13.99 -12.21 2.18
N ASP A 143 13.57 -13.27 2.83
CA ASP A 143 12.83 -14.36 2.22
C ASP A 143 11.33 -14.09 2.38
N ASN A 144 10.71 -13.48 1.35
CA ASN A 144 9.26 -13.30 1.31
C ASN A 144 8.60 -14.55 0.69
N LEU A 145 8.18 -15.48 1.54
CA LEU A 145 7.45 -16.69 1.18
C LEU A 145 6.04 -16.37 0.68
N HIS A 146 5.44 -17.28 -0.10
CA HIS A 146 4.07 -17.12 -0.61
C HIS A 146 3.17 -18.25 -0.11
N ALA A 147 1.97 -17.91 0.37
CA ALA A 147 0.95 -18.91 0.71
C ALA A 147 0.18 -19.40 -0.53
N GLU A 148 0.34 -18.74 -1.68
CA GLU A 148 -0.36 -19.08 -2.92
C GLU A 148 -0.30 -20.57 -3.30
N PRO A 149 0.85 -21.28 -3.26
CA PRO A 149 0.88 -22.71 -3.57
C PRO A 149 0.07 -23.56 -2.58
N LEU A 150 0.05 -23.19 -1.30
CA LEU A 150 -0.72 -23.86 -0.26
C LEU A 150 -2.22 -23.66 -0.48
N ILE A 151 -2.64 -22.44 -0.82
CA ILE A 151 -4.02 -22.08 -1.16
C ILE A 151 -4.48 -22.79 -2.43
N ALA A 152 -3.69 -22.75 -3.49
CA ALA A 152 -3.99 -23.41 -4.77
C ALA A 152 -4.18 -24.92 -4.58
N ARG A 153 -3.30 -25.56 -3.81
CA ARG A 153 -3.43 -26.98 -3.45
C ARG A 153 -4.73 -27.23 -2.67
N TRP A 154 -5.03 -26.41 -1.67
CA TRP A 154 -6.26 -26.57 -0.90
C TRP A 154 -7.51 -26.46 -1.78
N ILE A 155 -7.56 -25.49 -2.70
CA ILE A 155 -8.66 -25.31 -3.66
C ILE A 155 -8.85 -26.57 -4.50
N ARG A 156 -7.77 -27.11 -5.07
CA ARG A 156 -7.83 -28.31 -5.93
C ARG A 156 -8.41 -29.55 -5.23
N HIS A 157 -8.15 -29.70 -3.93
CA HIS A 157 -8.60 -30.86 -3.17
C HIS A 157 -9.97 -30.69 -2.49
N ASN A 158 -10.37 -29.47 -2.15
CA ASN A 158 -11.53 -29.24 -1.29
C ASN A 158 -12.70 -28.56 -2.00
N VAL A 159 -12.47 -27.86 -3.11
CA VAL A 159 -13.53 -27.14 -3.82
C VAL A 159 -14.02 -27.97 -5.00
N LEU A 160 -15.30 -28.33 -4.99
CA LEU A 160 -15.95 -29.01 -6.11
C LEU A 160 -16.02 -28.10 -7.34
N ASN A 161 -15.73 -28.65 -8.52
CA ASN A 161 -15.74 -27.93 -9.81
C ASN A 161 -14.91 -26.63 -9.80
N TRP A 162 -13.78 -26.63 -9.09
CA TRP A 162 -12.90 -25.46 -9.01
C TRP A 162 -12.38 -25.02 -10.38
N GLN A 163 -12.31 -25.92 -11.37
CA GLN A 163 -11.86 -25.64 -12.75
C GLN A 163 -12.77 -24.66 -13.48
N GLU A 164 -14.03 -24.54 -13.06
CA GLU A 164 -15.00 -23.60 -13.61
C GLU A 164 -15.09 -22.32 -12.77
N ALA A 165 -14.28 -22.18 -11.71
CA ALA A 165 -14.34 -21.03 -10.82
C ALA A 165 -13.72 -19.75 -11.46
N VAL A 166 -13.92 -18.62 -10.79
CA VAL A 166 -13.35 -17.32 -11.15
C VAL A 166 -12.62 -16.73 -9.94
N CYS A 167 -11.39 -16.29 -10.13
CA CYS A 167 -10.68 -15.52 -9.12
C CYS A 167 -11.08 -14.04 -9.23
N VAL A 168 -11.53 -13.41 -8.14
CA VAL A 168 -11.97 -12.00 -8.15
C VAL A 168 -11.14 -11.19 -7.18
N SER A 169 -10.66 -10.02 -7.63
CA SER A 169 -10.03 -9.04 -6.75
C SER A 169 -11.08 -8.19 -6.07
N LYS A 170 -10.97 -7.94 -4.77
CA LYS A 170 -11.90 -7.04 -4.06
C LYS A 170 -11.68 -5.56 -4.37
N ASN A 171 -10.46 -5.20 -4.82
CA ASN A 171 -10.08 -3.85 -5.20
C ASN A 171 -8.98 -3.87 -6.28
N ALA A 172 -8.66 -2.72 -6.85
CA ALA A 172 -7.65 -2.62 -7.91
C ALA A 172 -6.24 -3.04 -7.44
N GLY A 173 -5.90 -2.79 -6.17
CA GLY A 173 -4.59 -3.12 -5.59
C GLY A 173 -4.28 -4.62 -5.53
N GLY A 174 -5.30 -5.45 -5.31
CA GLY A 174 -5.18 -6.91 -5.24
C GLY A 174 -5.04 -7.63 -6.59
N THR A 175 -5.22 -6.92 -7.71
CA THR A 175 -5.32 -7.52 -9.05
C THR A 175 -4.17 -8.46 -9.39
N LYS A 176 -2.92 -8.08 -9.09
CA LYS A 176 -1.73 -8.91 -9.37
C LYS A 176 -1.76 -10.26 -8.66
N ARG A 177 -2.29 -10.31 -7.45
CA ARG A 177 -2.39 -11.53 -6.63
C ARG A 177 -3.44 -12.47 -7.19
N VAL A 178 -4.57 -11.89 -7.58
CA VAL A 178 -5.70 -12.62 -8.18
C VAL A 178 -5.29 -13.20 -9.53
N THR A 179 -4.60 -12.43 -10.38
CA THR A 179 -4.11 -12.93 -11.67
C THR A 179 -3.07 -14.04 -11.49
N SER A 180 -2.15 -13.91 -10.51
CA SER A 180 -1.16 -14.96 -10.20
C SER A 180 -1.83 -16.29 -9.84
N LEU A 181 -2.78 -16.26 -8.90
CA LEU A 181 -3.53 -17.46 -8.52
C LEU A 181 -4.40 -18.00 -9.66
N ALA A 182 -5.02 -17.12 -10.45
CA ALA A 182 -5.81 -17.51 -11.61
C ALA A 182 -4.95 -18.23 -12.65
N ASP A 183 -3.75 -17.74 -12.94
CA ASP A 183 -2.80 -18.37 -13.84
C ASP A 183 -2.33 -19.74 -13.31
N ALA A 184 -2.03 -19.83 -12.00
CA ALA A 184 -1.64 -21.07 -11.34
C ALA A 184 -2.74 -22.16 -11.36
N LEU A 185 -4.01 -21.74 -11.37
CA LEU A 185 -5.18 -22.61 -11.47
C LEU A 185 -5.74 -22.72 -12.89
N LYS A 186 -5.23 -21.94 -13.85
CA LYS A 186 -5.78 -21.81 -15.21
C LYS A 186 -7.26 -21.39 -15.23
N LEU A 187 -7.62 -20.42 -14.40
CA LEU A 187 -8.96 -19.87 -14.26
C LEU A 187 -9.08 -18.49 -14.88
N ASN A 188 -10.32 -18.07 -15.13
CA ASN A 188 -10.61 -16.67 -15.46
C ASN A 188 -10.53 -15.82 -14.19
N PHE A 189 -10.32 -14.52 -14.35
CA PHE A 189 -10.35 -13.58 -13.24
C PHE A 189 -11.29 -12.40 -13.50
N GLY A 190 -11.73 -11.78 -12.41
CA GLY A 190 -12.50 -10.55 -12.40
C GLY A 190 -11.96 -9.56 -11.38
N ILE A 191 -12.45 -8.32 -11.43
CA ILE A 191 -12.03 -7.23 -10.55
C ILE A 191 -13.27 -6.50 -10.08
N VAL A 192 -13.35 -6.26 -8.77
CA VAL A 192 -14.31 -5.36 -8.16
C VAL A 192 -13.62 -4.02 -7.89
N THR A 193 -14.27 -2.92 -8.24
CA THR A 193 -13.82 -1.56 -7.96
C THR A 193 -14.96 -0.74 -7.38
N THR A 194 -14.69 0.00 -6.31
CA THR A 194 -15.65 0.95 -5.75
C THR A 194 -15.30 2.36 -6.20
N ASP A 195 -16.20 3.01 -6.92
CA ASP A 195 -16.08 4.40 -7.33
C ASP A 195 -16.35 5.33 -6.15
N LYS A 196 -15.35 6.16 -5.83
CA LYS A 196 -15.55 7.33 -4.98
C LYS A 196 -15.93 8.51 -5.85
N ARG A 197 -17.19 8.98 -5.78
CA ARG A 197 -17.47 10.38 -6.11
C ARG A 197 -16.69 11.23 -5.11
N ARG A 198 -15.62 11.89 -5.57
CA ARG A 198 -14.90 12.87 -4.76
C ARG A 198 -15.92 13.86 -4.23
N GLY A 199 -16.09 13.91 -2.91
CA GLY A 199 -16.83 15.00 -2.28
C GLY A 199 -16.22 16.33 -2.70
N GLY A 200 -17.02 17.17 -3.36
CA GLY A 200 -16.84 18.61 -3.49
C GLY A 200 -15.44 19.13 -3.85
N GLY A 201 -14.91 18.77 -5.02
CA GLY A 201 -13.88 19.59 -5.67
C GLY A 201 -14.54 20.78 -6.38
N ASN A 202 -14.42 21.98 -5.81
CA ASN A 202 -14.83 23.30 -6.32
C ASN A 202 -15.52 23.33 -7.71
N MET A 203 -16.80 23.72 -7.70
CA MET A 203 -17.65 24.05 -8.86
C MET A 203 -17.09 25.13 -9.82
N THR A 204 -15.89 25.67 -9.58
CA THR A 204 -15.27 26.70 -10.43
C THR A 204 -14.57 26.13 -11.67
N ALA A 205 -14.17 24.86 -11.68
CA ALA A 205 -13.46 24.27 -12.82
C ALA A 205 -14.36 23.99 -14.04
N SER A 206 -15.66 23.70 -13.82
CA SER A 206 -16.60 23.38 -14.92
C SER A 206 -17.18 24.61 -15.63
N MET A 207 -17.00 25.83 -15.11
CA MET A 207 -17.47 27.06 -15.78
C MET A 207 -16.47 27.66 -16.77
N ILE A 208 -15.21 27.21 -16.77
CA ILE A 208 -14.16 27.77 -17.63
C ILE A 208 -14.11 27.07 -19.00
N MET A 209 -14.59 25.82 -19.10
CA MET A 209 -14.53 25.04 -20.34
C MET A 209 -15.68 25.32 -21.32
N SER A 210 -16.73 26.03 -20.90
CA SER A 210 -17.93 26.28 -21.73
C SER A 210 -17.89 27.57 -22.55
N ARG A 211 -16.76 28.29 -22.58
CA ARG A 211 -16.61 29.56 -23.32
C ARG A 211 -15.79 29.50 -24.61
N LEU A 212 -15.39 28.32 -25.08
CA LEU A 212 -14.49 28.21 -26.24
C LEU A 212 -14.99 27.32 -27.38
N ASP A 213 -16.29 27.26 -27.65
CA ASP A 213 -16.81 26.72 -28.91
C ASP A 213 -18.12 27.43 -29.30
N GLY A 214 -18.12 28.15 -30.44
CA GLY A 214 -19.34 28.70 -31.04
C GLY A 214 -19.13 29.87 -32.01
N TYR A 215 -18.94 29.56 -33.30
CA TYR A 215 -18.98 30.52 -34.42
C TYR A 215 -20.44 30.73 -34.90
N GLY A 216 -20.99 31.95 -34.69
CA GLY A 216 -22.06 32.72 -35.40
C GLY A 216 -23.43 32.11 -35.80
N PRO A 217 -24.42 32.90 -36.30
CA PRO A 217 -24.54 34.37 -36.36
C PRO A 217 -25.88 34.98 -35.82
N GLU A 218 -25.90 36.31 -35.69
CA GLU A 218 -27.02 37.29 -35.61
C GLU A 218 -28.14 37.15 -34.55
N ILE A 219 -28.35 38.21 -33.75
CA ILE A 219 -29.58 39.03 -33.65
C ILE A 219 -29.37 40.24 -32.69
N ASP A 220 -29.62 41.41 -33.26
CA ASP A 220 -30.05 42.74 -32.79
C ASP A 220 -29.54 43.42 -31.50
N LEU A 221 -28.92 44.58 -31.76
CA LEU A 221 -28.78 45.75 -30.90
C LEU A 221 -30.12 46.52 -30.84
N ASP A 222 -30.62 46.78 -29.63
CA ASP A 222 -31.03 48.12 -29.17
C ASP A 222 -31.75 48.04 -27.81
N SER A 223 -31.14 48.59 -26.76
CA SER A 223 -31.82 49.50 -25.82
C SER A 223 -30.84 50.09 -24.80
N ASP A 224 -30.64 51.40 -24.91
CA ASP A 224 -30.37 52.36 -23.84
C ASP A 224 -28.95 52.45 -23.25
N VAL A 225 -28.11 53.16 -24.01
CA VAL A 225 -27.10 54.07 -23.46
C VAL A 225 -27.76 55.41 -23.13
N SER A 226 -27.90 55.74 -21.86
CA SER A 226 -27.70 57.13 -21.41
C SER A 226 -27.51 57.23 -19.90
N LYS A 227 -26.53 58.07 -19.52
CA LYS A 227 -26.20 58.60 -18.17
C LYS A 227 -25.21 57.69 -17.39
N LEU A 228 -24.00 58.12 -17.00
CA LEU A 228 -23.48 59.45 -16.71
C LEU A 228 -21.95 59.52 -16.80
N HIS A 229 -21.49 60.70 -17.19
CA HIS A 229 -20.10 61.16 -17.24
C HIS A 229 -19.52 61.49 -15.85
N ILE A 230 -18.20 61.43 -15.82
CA ILE A 230 -17.25 61.86 -14.78
C ILE A 230 -17.25 63.40 -14.63
N GLY A 231 -17.05 63.90 -13.41
CA GLY A 231 -16.73 65.30 -13.16
C GLY A 231 -16.37 65.61 -11.69
N SER A 232 -15.20 66.19 -11.51
CA SER A 232 -14.46 66.49 -10.27
C SER A 232 -14.99 67.63 -9.39
N GLY A 233 -14.72 67.56 -8.08
CA GLY A 233 -14.15 68.71 -7.33
C GLY A 233 -14.88 69.23 -6.07
N SER A 234 -14.18 69.08 -4.94
CA SER A 234 -13.98 70.10 -3.88
C SER A 234 -14.89 70.21 -2.64
N HIS A 235 -14.18 70.51 -1.54
CA HIS A 235 -14.56 71.20 -0.30
C HIS A 235 -15.12 70.43 0.92
N THR A 236 -14.20 70.27 1.88
CA THR A 236 -14.31 70.65 3.31
C THR A 236 -15.50 70.16 4.11
N ASN A 237 -15.22 69.41 5.19
CA ASN A 237 -15.96 69.67 6.42
C ASN A 237 -15.14 69.42 7.69
N ARG A 238 -15.25 70.40 8.61
CA ARG A 238 -14.71 70.46 9.96
C ARG A 238 -15.82 70.08 10.94
N HIS A 239 -15.40 69.53 12.09
CA HIS A 239 -16.12 69.38 13.37
C HIS A 239 -17.39 68.50 13.33
N GLY A 240 -17.61 67.56 14.23
CA GLY A 240 -17.01 67.31 15.54
C GLY A 240 -18.15 67.01 16.49
N LEU A 241 -18.37 65.75 16.85
CA LEU A 241 -19.22 65.36 17.98
C LEU A 241 -18.59 64.15 18.68
N LYS A 242 -18.36 64.35 19.98
CA LYS A 242 -17.88 63.39 20.97
C LYS A 242 -18.89 62.25 21.13
N LEU A 243 -18.39 61.03 21.25
CA LEU A 243 -19.02 59.96 22.02
C LEU A 243 -17.92 59.07 22.62
N GLU A 244 -18.11 58.75 23.88
CA GLU A 244 -17.16 58.19 24.84
C GLU A 244 -16.66 56.79 24.43
N VAL A 245 -15.34 56.62 24.45
CA VAL A 245 -14.67 55.33 24.34
C VAL A 245 -14.37 54.84 25.76
N LYS A 246 -14.99 53.73 26.16
CA LYS A 246 -14.47 52.86 27.22
C LYS A 246 -13.25 52.11 26.67
N PRO A 247 -12.12 52.05 27.38
CA PRO A 247 -10.93 51.39 26.86
C PRO A 247 -11.06 49.86 26.94
N LEU A 248 -10.72 49.21 25.84
CA LEU A 248 -10.16 47.86 25.82
C LEU A 248 -8.69 47.93 26.24
N LEU A 249 -8.17 46.75 26.61
CA LEU A 249 -6.77 46.35 26.83
C LEU A 249 -6.38 46.16 28.30
N ALA A 250 -6.33 44.89 28.67
CA ALA A 250 -5.29 44.35 29.53
C ALA A 250 -4.56 43.26 28.73
N GLU A 251 -3.34 43.57 28.29
CA GLU A 251 -2.28 42.60 28.10
C GLU A 251 -1.15 42.94 29.09
N ARG A 252 -0.24 41.99 29.28
CA ARG A 252 1.07 42.09 29.97
C ARG A 252 1.02 41.87 31.49
N GLU A 253 2.01 41.24 32.14
CA GLU A 253 3.37 40.89 31.74
C GLU A 253 3.93 39.88 32.75
N GLU A 254 4.81 38.98 32.29
CA GLU A 254 5.90 38.44 33.09
C GLU A 254 6.94 39.55 33.32
N GLU A 255 7.52 39.63 34.53
CA GLU A 255 8.92 40.06 34.68
C GLU A 255 9.55 39.60 36.02
N LYS A 256 10.78 39.08 35.88
CA LYS A 256 11.98 39.23 36.74
C LYS A 256 12.16 38.37 38.00
N PRO A 257 13.44 38.04 38.26
CA PRO A 257 14.14 38.80 39.30
C PRO A 257 15.46 39.44 38.85
N GLU A 258 15.80 40.53 39.57
CA GLU A 258 16.99 41.38 39.48
C GLU A 258 18.21 40.86 40.26
N GLN A 259 19.34 41.50 39.95
CA GLN A 259 20.72 41.32 40.40
C GLN A 259 21.01 41.81 41.83
N THR A 260 22.12 41.33 42.40
CA THR A 260 23.05 42.17 43.20
C THR A 260 24.51 41.75 43.04
N SER A 261 25.30 42.67 42.47
CA SER A 261 26.72 43.05 42.71
C SER A 261 27.70 42.14 43.48
N GLN A 262 28.92 41.94 42.93
CA GLN A 262 30.17 42.56 43.44
C GLN A 262 31.41 42.23 42.56
N GLU A 263 32.42 43.10 42.70
CA GLU A 263 33.59 43.37 41.87
C GLU A 263 34.69 42.29 41.86
N THR A 264 35.50 42.23 40.78
CA THR A 264 36.96 42.56 40.74
C THR A 264 37.66 41.97 39.50
N THR A 265 38.50 42.79 38.87
CA THR A 265 39.47 42.49 37.79
C THR A 265 40.90 42.40 38.37
N PRO A 266 42.00 42.26 37.60
CA PRO A 266 42.50 41.22 36.65
C PRO A 266 43.93 40.75 37.12
N PRO A 267 44.97 40.31 36.33
CA PRO A 267 45.13 40.11 34.87
C PRO A 267 46.05 38.95 34.35
N ARG A 268 46.13 38.85 33.01
CA ARG A 268 47.31 38.63 32.12
C ARG A 268 48.08 37.29 32.07
N GLN A 269 48.14 36.69 30.87
CA GLN A 269 49.33 36.50 29.96
C GLN A 269 49.05 35.36 28.95
N THR A 270 48.86 35.62 27.65
CA THR A 270 49.80 35.84 26.51
C THR A 270 50.49 34.60 25.93
N HIS A 271 50.27 34.42 24.61
CA HIS A 271 51.10 33.88 23.50
C HIS A 271 50.25 32.92 22.62
N ALA A 272 49.81 33.22 21.37
CA ALA A 272 50.48 33.65 20.12
C ALA A 272 51.67 32.73 19.80
N ARG A 273 51.85 32.09 18.62
CA ARG A 273 51.36 32.29 17.24
C ARG A 273 51.92 31.13 16.36
N ASN A 274 51.27 30.89 15.21
CA ASN A 274 51.81 30.51 13.88
C ASN A 274 52.67 29.22 13.74
N ASP A 275 52.77 28.53 12.59
CA ASP A 275 52.22 28.67 11.25
C ASP A 275 52.31 27.31 10.50
N SER A 276 51.55 27.26 9.40
CA SER A 276 51.60 26.46 8.16
C SER A 276 52.88 25.67 7.78
N SER A 277 52.88 24.65 6.89
CA SER A 277 52.22 24.52 5.59
C SER A 277 52.45 23.13 4.94
N GLN A 278 51.43 22.69 4.19
CA GLN A 278 51.43 22.09 2.83
C GLN A 278 52.40 20.96 2.42
N SER A 279 51.84 19.89 1.82
CA SER A 279 51.81 19.74 0.34
C SER A 279 51.12 18.45 -0.13
N SER A 280 50.23 18.60 -1.13
CA SER A 280 49.79 17.56 -2.07
C SER A 280 50.73 17.54 -3.29
N PRO A 281 50.56 16.54 -4.19
CA PRO A 281 50.63 16.88 -5.61
C PRO A 281 49.48 16.30 -6.46
N ARG A 282 49.27 17.00 -7.57
CA ARG A 282 48.25 16.82 -8.62
C ARG A 282 48.81 16.02 -9.81
N ARG A 283 47.91 15.25 -10.44
CA ARG A 283 47.60 15.13 -11.89
C ARG A 283 48.69 14.67 -12.88
N SER A 284 48.36 13.59 -13.60
CA SER A 284 48.60 13.48 -15.05
C SER A 284 47.44 12.74 -15.75
N GLN A 285 47.05 13.25 -16.91
CA GLN A 285 46.10 12.69 -17.87
C GLN A 285 46.88 11.85 -18.89
N HIS A 286 46.25 10.80 -19.44
CA HIS A 286 46.38 10.22 -20.80
C HIS A 286 45.56 8.92 -20.75
N GLY A 287 44.58 8.61 -21.62
CA GLY A 287 44.61 8.67 -23.08
C GLY A 287 44.55 7.22 -23.58
N MET A 288 43.37 6.76 -24.02
CA MET A 288 43.16 5.47 -24.72
C MET A 288 44.17 5.28 -25.85
N PRO A 289 44.58 4.03 -26.12
CA PRO A 289 44.25 3.49 -27.45
C PRO A 289 43.98 1.98 -27.47
N SER A 290 42.96 1.59 -28.25
CA SER A 290 42.88 0.26 -28.86
C SER A 290 43.92 0.13 -29.98
N PRO A 291 44.48 -1.06 -30.20
CA PRO A 291 44.54 -1.56 -31.58
C PRO A 291 44.29 -3.07 -31.72
N ARG A 292 43.43 -3.37 -32.70
CA ARG A 292 43.55 -4.40 -33.75
C ARG A 292 44.16 -5.77 -33.42
N ARG A 293 43.28 -6.77 -33.54
CA ARG A 293 43.35 -7.93 -34.47
C ARG A 293 44.72 -8.22 -35.11
N THR A 294 45.27 -9.39 -34.81
CA THR A 294 46.13 -10.17 -35.71
C THR A 294 45.38 -11.42 -36.17
N ALA A 295 45.44 -11.66 -37.48
CA ALA A 295 44.88 -12.82 -38.16
C ALA A 295 46.00 -13.78 -38.52
N HIS A 296 45.75 -15.09 -38.46
CA HIS A 296 46.44 -16.08 -39.27
C HIS A 296 45.42 -17.05 -39.86
N HIS A 297 45.27 -16.96 -41.18
CA HIS A 297 44.83 -18.04 -42.07
C HIS A 297 46.08 -18.54 -42.81
N PRO A 298 46.03 -19.78 -43.33
CA PRO A 298 45.97 -19.94 -44.78
C PRO A 298 45.01 -21.11 -45.14
N ASN A 299 44.61 -21.41 -46.37
CA ASN A 299 44.44 -20.72 -47.65
C ASN A 299 44.02 -21.86 -48.60
N THR A 300 42.92 -21.74 -49.36
CA THR A 300 42.83 -22.21 -50.76
C THR A 300 41.51 -21.75 -51.36
N ASN A 301 41.64 -20.86 -52.34
CA ASN A 301 40.68 -20.48 -53.38
C ASN A 301 41.23 -21.02 -54.73
N PRO A 302 40.47 -21.11 -55.85
CA PRO A 302 40.27 -19.91 -56.68
C PRO A 302 38.99 -19.86 -57.60
N ASN A 303 38.25 -18.74 -57.52
CA ASN A 303 37.96 -17.70 -58.56
C ASN A 303 37.19 -17.95 -59.92
N PRO A 304 36.66 -16.89 -60.60
CA PRO A 304 35.26 -16.73 -61.10
C PRO A 304 35.15 -16.44 -62.65
N PRO A 305 34.11 -15.81 -63.30
CA PRO A 305 33.70 -14.37 -63.13
C PRO A 305 32.25 -13.87 -63.54
N THR A 306 31.92 -12.63 -63.10
CA THR A 306 31.28 -11.48 -63.82
C THR A 306 29.76 -11.28 -64.10
N ARG A 307 29.33 -10.05 -63.70
CA ARG A 307 28.49 -9.01 -64.38
C ARG A 307 26.96 -8.96 -64.21
N SER A 308 26.51 -7.85 -63.63
CA SER A 308 25.19 -7.17 -63.79
C SER A 308 25.18 -6.31 -65.08
N PRO A 309 24.02 -5.98 -65.71
CA PRO A 309 23.22 -4.81 -65.28
C PRO A 309 21.68 -4.83 -65.57
N LEU A 310 20.97 -4.00 -64.79
CA LEU A 310 19.65 -3.31 -64.97
C LEU A 310 18.77 -3.58 -66.22
N HIS A 311 17.46 -3.85 -66.02
CA HIS A 311 16.37 -3.20 -66.80
C HIS A 311 14.95 -3.32 -66.18
N ARG A 312 14.32 -2.14 -66.01
CA ARG A 312 12.92 -1.68 -66.23
C ARG A 312 11.70 -2.54 -65.79
N ALA A 313 10.86 -1.89 -64.99
CA ALA A 313 9.49 -2.30 -64.62
C ALA A 313 8.49 -2.24 -65.79
N GLN A 314 7.58 -3.23 -65.84
CA GLN A 314 6.29 -3.17 -66.53
C GLN A 314 5.22 -3.92 -65.70
N SER A 315 4.03 -3.32 -65.68
CA SER A 315 2.81 -3.68 -64.95
C SER A 315 2.15 -4.98 -65.40
N THR A 316 1.64 -5.78 -64.46
CA THR A 316 0.69 -6.87 -64.69
C THR A 316 -0.58 -6.68 -63.83
N PRO A 317 -1.74 -7.19 -64.28
CA PRO A 317 -3.05 -6.64 -63.92
C PRO A 317 -3.62 -7.13 -62.60
N THR A 318 -4.53 -6.31 -62.08
CA THR A 318 -5.36 -6.44 -60.88
C THR A 318 -5.97 -7.82 -60.69
N ARG A 319 -5.56 -8.49 -59.61
CA ARG A 319 -6.30 -9.59 -58.99
C ARG A 319 -7.29 -8.97 -57.99
N SER A 320 -8.57 -9.24 -58.17
CA SER A 320 -9.64 -8.81 -57.27
C SER A 320 -9.34 -9.30 -55.85
N SER A 321 -9.18 -8.34 -54.93
CA SER A 321 -9.14 -8.60 -53.49
C SER A 321 -10.51 -9.10 -53.03
N PRO A 322 -10.58 -10.13 -52.17
CA PRO A 322 -11.81 -10.42 -51.45
C PRO A 322 -12.12 -9.20 -50.59
N ILE A 323 -13.41 -8.89 -50.52
CA ILE A 323 -14.03 -7.83 -49.74
C ILE A 323 -13.35 -7.77 -48.38
N GLN A 324 -12.72 -6.63 -48.12
CA GLN A 324 -12.25 -6.25 -46.80
C GLN A 324 -13.52 -6.03 -45.99
N GLU A 325 -13.92 -7.05 -45.21
CA GLU A 325 -14.84 -6.83 -44.11
C GLU A 325 -14.21 -5.71 -43.27
N GLU A 326 -14.90 -4.57 -43.24
CA GLU A 326 -14.68 -3.55 -42.24
C GLU A 326 -14.70 -4.28 -40.90
N ILE A 327 -13.54 -4.38 -40.25
CA ILE A 327 -13.50 -4.78 -38.85
C ILE A 327 -14.15 -3.61 -38.11
N GLU A 328 -15.47 -3.66 -38.05
CA GLU A 328 -16.26 -2.90 -37.11
C GLU A 328 -15.66 -3.21 -35.75
N PHE A 329 -15.01 -2.22 -35.13
CA PHE A 329 -14.60 -2.29 -33.73
C PHE A 329 -15.88 -2.31 -32.90
N THR A 330 -16.56 -3.45 -32.90
CA THR A 330 -17.69 -3.71 -32.02
C THR A 330 -17.12 -3.85 -30.62
N ASP A 331 -17.61 -3.00 -29.72
CA ASP A 331 -17.28 -2.95 -28.30
C ASP A 331 -17.82 -4.18 -27.54
N GLU A 332 -17.70 -5.39 -28.12
CA GLU A 332 -18.25 -6.61 -27.53
C GLU A 332 -17.48 -7.05 -26.28
N ARG A 333 -16.27 -6.53 -26.05
CA ARG A 333 -15.49 -6.77 -24.82
C ARG A 333 -16.02 -6.02 -23.59
N ALA A 334 -16.89 -5.02 -23.76
CA ALA A 334 -17.51 -4.29 -22.65
C ALA A 334 -18.70 -5.02 -22.00
N ARG A 335 -19.04 -6.24 -22.44
CA ARG A 335 -20.28 -6.94 -22.01
C ARG A 335 -20.27 -7.51 -20.59
N ASP A 336 -19.11 -7.70 -19.97
CA ASP A 336 -19.02 -8.32 -18.63
C ASP A 336 -18.78 -7.28 -17.52
N ILE A 337 -19.41 -6.11 -17.63
CA ILE A 337 -19.36 -5.07 -16.61
C ILE A 337 -20.71 -5.00 -15.89
N THR A 338 -20.71 -5.37 -14.62
CA THR A 338 -21.89 -5.31 -13.75
C THR A 338 -21.73 -4.18 -12.76
N HIS A 339 -22.74 -3.31 -12.67
CA HIS A 339 -22.75 -2.20 -11.72
C HIS A 339 -23.72 -2.48 -10.56
N GLY A 340 -23.38 -1.97 -9.38
CA GLY A 340 -24.22 -2.00 -8.18
C GLY A 340 -24.11 -0.68 -7.42
N ARG A 341 -25.16 -0.39 -6.66
CA ARG A 341 -25.21 0.76 -5.74
C ARG A 341 -24.95 0.24 -4.32
N LEU A 342 -24.03 0.86 -3.61
CA LEU A 342 -23.72 0.59 -2.21
C LEU A 342 -24.29 1.69 -1.32
N VAL A 343 -25.05 1.28 -0.30
CA VAL A 343 -25.59 2.14 0.75
C VAL A 343 -25.27 1.45 2.08
N HIS A 344 -24.53 2.13 2.96
CA HIS A 344 -23.98 1.55 4.20
C HIS A 344 -23.10 0.31 3.96
N GLY A 345 -22.34 0.28 2.87
CA GLY A 345 -21.49 -0.87 2.52
C GLY A 345 -22.23 -2.10 1.96
N HIS A 346 -23.56 -2.04 1.82
CA HIS A 346 -24.37 -3.12 1.27
C HIS A 346 -24.97 -2.78 -0.09
N ILE A 347 -25.13 -3.79 -0.95
CA ILE A 347 -25.79 -3.63 -2.24
C ILE A 347 -27.29 -3.50 -2.04
N VAL A 348 -27.82 -2.41 -2.57
CA VAL A 348 -29.25 -2.12 -2.60
C VAL A 348 -29.86 -2.39 -3.99
N PRO A 349 -31.18 -2.66 -4.08
CA PRO A 349 -31.90 -2.74 -5.36
C PRO A 349 -31.87 -1.41 -6.13
N ASP A 350 -32.20 -1.47 -7.43
CA ASP A 350 -32.15 -0.27 -8.29
C ASP A 350 -33.18 0.80 -7.89
N ASP A 351 -34.33 0.37 -7.35
CA ASP A 351 -35.41 1.24 -6.88
C ASP A 351 -35.16 1.85 -5.48
N TRP A 352 -33.98 1.63 -4.88
CA TRP A 352 -33.66 2.17 -3.56
C TRP A 352 -33.54 3.70 -3.60
N PRO A 353 -34.20 4.44 -2.69
CA PRO A 353 -34.15 5.89 -2.68
C PRO A 353 -32.73 6.38 -2.36
N SER A 354 -32.19 7.25 -3.22
CA SER A 354 -30.92 7.92 -2.91
C SER A 354 -31.07 8.83 -1.68
N PRO A 355 -30.06 8.91 -0.80
CA PRO A 355 -30.06 9.87 0.31
C PRO A 355 -30.31 11.29 -0.23
N THR A 356 -31.28 12.00 0.35
CA THR A 356 -31.63 13.37 -0.07
C THR A 356 -30.48 14.32 0.28
N GLN A 357 -29.72 14.75 -0.73
CA GLN A 357 -28.63 15.73 -0.58
C GLN A 357 -29.09 17.13 -0.12
N SER A 358 -30.39 17.40 -0.10
CA SER A 358 -30.94 18.77 0.00
C SER A 358 -31.28 19.26 1.42
N ALA A 359 -31.16 18.44 2.47
CA ALA A 359 -31.52 18.85 3.84
C ALA A 359 -30.34 19.35 4.70
N LEU A 360 -29.09 19.23 4.22
CA LEU A 360 -27.90 19.47 5.04
C LEU A 360 -27.06 20.70 4.61
N SER A 361 -27.27 21.24 3.41
CA SER A 361 -26.55 22.44 2.96
C SER A 361 -26.94 23.71 3.73
N THR A 362 -28.00 23.68 4.54
CA THR A 362 -28.50 24.86 5.28
C THR A 362 -28.15 24.84 6.77
N SER A 363 -27.77 23.70 7.36
CA SER A 363 -27.50 23.59 8.79
C SER A 363 -26.01 23.65 9.18
N GLN A 364 -25.07 23.43 8.24
CA GLN A 364 -23.63 23.52 8.51
C GLN A 364 -23.00 24.90 8.23
N ILE A 365 -23.80 25.90 7.83
CA ILE A 365 -23.32 27.28 7.60
C ILE A 365 -23.26 28.11 8.90
N LEU A 366 -23.84 27.65 10.01
CA LEU A 366 -23.99 28.47 11.23
C LEU A 366 -23.02 28.18 12.39
N GLU A 367 -22.06 27.25 12.26
CA GLU A 367 -21.06 26.99 13.32
C GLU A 367 -19.63 26.84 12.77
N ARG A 368 -19.13 27.87 12.08
CA ARG A 368 -17.68 28.06 11.94
C ARG A 368 -17.27 29.39 12.58
N PRO A 369 -16.26 29.41 13.49
CA PRO A 369 -15.67 30.66 13.95
C PRO A 369 -15.05 31.39 12.76
N GLU A 370 -15.23 32.71 12.68
CA GLU A 370 -14.69 33.55 11.61
C GLU A 370 -13.15 33.48 11.60
N GLU A 371 -12.57 32.97 10.51
CA GLU A 371 -11.14 33.09 10.24
C GLU A 371 -10.84 34.46 9.59
N ASP A 372 -9.82 35.13 10.12
CA ASP A 372 -9.40 36.50 9.80
C ASP A 372 -9.02 36.66 8.31
N PRO A 373 -9.58 37.66 7.58
CA PRO A 373 -9.31 37.90 6.16
C PRO A 373 -7.83 38.11 5.78
N MET A 374 -6.93 38.29 6.75
CA MET A 374 -5.52 38.57 6.50
C MET A 374 -4.67 37.32 6.17
N GLU A 375 -5.17 36.10 6.40
CA GLU A 375 -4.39 34.87 6.14
C GLU A 375 -4.37 34.45 4.65
N MET A 376 -5.38 34.85 3.86
CA MET A 376 -5.46 34.54 2.42
C MET A 376 -4.43 35.31 1.56
N SER A 377 -3.77 36.33 2.12
CA SER A 377 -2.89 37.22 1.36
C SER A 377 -1.43 36.73 1.24
N ARG A 378 -1.05 35.65 1.94
CA ARG A 378 0.35 35.14 1.93
C ARG A 378 0.64 34.05 0.88
N ASN A 379 -0.38 33.55 0.18
CA ASN A 379 -0.22 32.45 -0.76
C ASN A 379 0.06 32.87 -2.22
N SER A 380 0.23 34.16 -2.51
CA SER A 380 0.30 34.68 -3.88
C SER A 380 1.71 34.94 -4.43
N SER A 381 2.79 34.53 -3.76
CA SER A 381 4.16 34.86 -4.20
C SER A 381 5.17 33.71 -4.26
N PHE A 382 4.74 32.45 -4.22
CA PHE A 382 5.59 31.33 -4.63
C PHE A 382 5.11 30.72 -5.93
N PHE A 383 5.80 31.09 -7.01
CA PHE A 383 5.83 30.39 -8.29
C PHE A 383 6.07 28.88 -8.04
N SER A 384 5.02 28.07 -8.13
CA SER A 384 5.16 26.65 -8.43
C SER A 384 5.22 26.52 -9.95
N PRO A 385 6.25 25.90 -10.55
CA PRO A 385 6.23 25.65 -11.97
C PRO A 385 5.06 24.71 -12.29
N GLU A 386 4.23 25.13 -13.25
CA GLU A 386 3.21 24.29 -13.86
C GLU A 386 3.86 22.99 -14.34
N GLY A 387 3.46 21.87 -13.72
CA GLY A 387 3.68 20.56 -14.29
C GLY A 387 2.80 20.43 -15.51
N HIS A 388 3.41 20.58 -16.69
CA HIS A 388 2.79 20.27 -17.97
C HIS A 388 1.97 18.97 -17.93
N ALA A 389 0.86 19.00 -18.65
CA ALA A 389 -0.08 17.90 -18.89
C ALA A 389 0.53 16.75 -19.71
N LEU A 390 1.57 16.11 -19.17
CA LEU A 390 2.20 14.91 -19.72
C LEU A 390 2.69 14.02 -18.57
N GLY A 391 1.87 13.04 -18.20
CA GLY A 391 2.35 11.79 -17.60
C GLY A 391 2.92 11.87 -16.17
N GLY A 392 2.21 12.51 -15.25
CA GLY A 392 2.43 12.31 -13.81
C GLY A 392 1.54 11.18 -13.29
N THR A 393 2.11 10.01 -13.00
CA THR A 393 1.43 8.92 -12.28
C THR A 393 1.15 9.33 -10.83
N ALA A 394 0.12 10.15 -10.61
CA ALA A 394 -0.51 10.23 -9.31
C ALA A 394 -1.30 8.91 -9.14
N ASP A 395 -0.65 7.94 -8.50
CA ASP A 395 -1.13 6.58 -8.26
C ASP A 395 -2.45 6.64 -7.46
N ALA A 396 -3.56 6.69 -8.19
CA ALA A 396 -4.94 6.80 -7.69
C ALA A 396 -5.47 5.46 -7.16
N THR A 397 -4.59 4.65 -6.57
CA THR A 397 -4.97 3.39 -5.92
C THR A 397 -5.28 3.68 -4.45
N ALA A 398 -6.55 4.01 -4.18
CA ALA A 398 -7.10 4.07 -2.82
C ALA A 398 -6.82 2.75 -2.11
N THR A 399 -6.47 2.83 -0.84
CA THR A 399 -6.16 1.64 -0.02
C THR A 399 -7.43 1.12 0.62
N SER A 400 -7.51 -0.19 0.88
CA SER A 400 -8.67 -0.81 1.53
C SER A 400 -9.13 -0.12 2.83
N ASP A 401 -8.27 0.61 3.56
CA ASP A 401 -8.69 1.39 4.75
C ASP A 401 -9.60 2.57 4.42
N GLU A 402 -9.31 3.25 3.32
CA GLU A 402 -10.06 4.44 2.91
C GLU A 402 -11.43 4.05 2.34
N GLU A 403 -11.54 2.87 1.74
CA GLU A 403 -12.82 2.29 1.29
C GLU A 403 -13.75 2.05 2.49
N GLU A 404 -13.20 1.52 3.59
CA GLU A 404 -13.94 1.21 4.83
C GLU A 404 -14.49 2.45 5.55
N GLU A 405 -13.75 3.57 5.56
CA GLU A 405 -14.27 4.83 6.11
C GLU A 405 -15.51 5.32 5.35
N GLY A 406 -15.58 5.04 4.05
CA GLY A 406 -16.71 5.43 3.22
C GLY A 406 -17.93 4.50 3.35
N PHE A 407 -17.78 3.27 3.85
CA PHE A 407 -18.91 2.35 4.07
C PHE A 407 -19.71 2.69 5.34
N ASN A 408 -19.07 3.33 6.32
CA ASN A 408 -19.69 3.70 7.59
C ASN A 408 -20.39 5.08 7.57
N ASP A 409 -20.25 5.86 6.49
CA ASP A 409 -20.89 7.17 6.38
C ASP A 409 -22.32 7.03 5.82
N PRO A 410 -23.37 7.31 6.62
CA PRO A 410 -24.77 7.18 6.19
C PRO A 410 -25.16 8.17 5.09
N THR A 411 -24.32 9.16 4.81
CA THR A 411 -24.59 10.21 3.82
C THR A 411 -24.00 9.92 2.44
N LEU A 412 -23.16 8.90 2.30
CA LEU A 412 -22.42 8.59 1.08
C LEU A 412 -22.96 7.36 0.36
N GLU A 413 -23.54 7.58 -0.83
CA GLU A 413 -23.83 6.53 -1.80
C GLU A 413 -22.57 6.27 -2.66
N GLN A 414 -22.17 5.01 -2.80
CA GLN A 414 -21.02 4.60 -3.61
C GLN A 414 -21.45 3.67 -4.74
N MET A 415 -20.74 3.73 -5.86
CA MET A 415 -20.94 2.77 -6.96
C MET A 415 -19.90 1.67 -6.86
N ILE A 416 -20.33 0.42 -7.01
CA ILE A 416 -19.46 -0.75 -7.10
C ILE A 416 -19.57 -1.33 -8.50
N THR A 417 -18.43 -1.63 -9.11
CA THR A 417 -18.34 -2.16 -10.46
C THR A 417 -17.60 -3.48 -10.42
N LEU A 418 -18.21 -4.53 -10.94
CA LEU A 418 -17.61 -5.83 -11.17
C LEU A 418 -17.28 -5.95 -12.66
N VAL A 419 -16.03 -6.23 -12.96
CA VAL A 419 -15.55 -6.54 -14.32
C VAL A 419 -15.16 -8.01 -14.38
N GLY A 420 -15.80 -8.77 -15.25
CA GLY A 420 -15.56 -10.20 -15.49
C GLY A 420 -16.80 -11.07 -15.23
N ASP A 421 -16.96 -12.12 -16.03
CA ASP A 421 -18.10 -13.04 -15.93
C ASP A 421 -17.98 -14.04 -14.77
N VAL A 422 -18.85 -13.86 -13.76
CA VAL A 422 -18.96 -14.72 -12.57
C VAL A 422 -20.27 -15.53 -12.54
N ARG A 423 -21.11 -15.42 -13.57
CA ARG A 423 -22.50 -15.91 -13.51
C ARG A 423 -22.55 -17.43 -13.42
N ASN A 424 -23.32 -17.94 -12.46
CA ASN A 424 -23.46 -19.38 -12.15
C ASN A 424 -22.15 -20.09 -11.79
N ARG A 425 -21.07 -19.36 -11.48
CA ARG A 425 -19.75 -19.91 -11.18
C ARG A 425 -19.41 -19.79 -9.70
N THR A 426 -18.48 -20.62 -9.24
CA THR A 426 -17.82 -20.44 -7.95
C THR A 426 -16.85 -19.27 -8.04
N VAL A 427 -16.83 -18.39 -7.05
CA VAL A 427 -15.97 -17.22 -6.99
C VAL A 427 -14.99 -17.33 -5.82
N PHE A 428 -13.72 -17.08 -6.10
CA PHE A 428 -12.66 -16.92 -5.12
C PHE A 428 -12.30 -15.44 -5.00
N ILE A 429 -12.80 -14.74 -3.99
CA ILE A 429 -12.37 -13.37 -3.70
C ILE A 429 -11.04 -13.45 -2.97
N VAL A 430 -9.99 -12.87 -3.53
CA VAL A 430 -8.61 -13.04 -3.02
C VAL A 430 -7.96 -11.70 -2.68
N ASP A 431 -7.36 -11.62 -1.50
CA ASP A 431 -6.45 -10.52 -1.11
C ASP A 431 -5.32 -11.03 -0.19
N ASP A 432 -4.40 -10.18 0.26
CA ASP A 432 -3.36 -10.61 1.23
C ASP A 432 -3.90 -10.72 2.64
N MET A 433 -4.82 -9.86 3.06
CA MET A 433 -5.31 -9.85 4.43
C MET A 433 -6.77 -9.45 4.60
N ILE A 434 -7.38 -10.00 5.66
CA ILE A 434 -8.71 -9.61 6.15
C ILE A 434 -8.53 -8.91 7.49
N ASP A 435 -8.82 -7.60 7.52
CA ASP A 435 -8.82 -6.79 8.74
C ASP A 435 -10.27 -6.45 9.11
N LYS A 436 -10.93 -5.61 8.31
CA LYS A 436 -12.35 -5.27 8.40
C LYS A 436 -13.20 -6.03 7.36
N ALA A 437 -14.49 -6.19 7.62
CA ALA A 437 -15.37 -6.98 6.76
C ALA A 437 -16.04 -6.19 5.63
N GLY A 438 -16.22 -4.87 5.74
CA GLY A 438 -17.08 -4.07 4.85
C GLY A 438 -16.77 -4.26 3.36
N SER A 439 -15.51 -4.08 2.96
CA SER A 439 -15.07 -4.28 1.56
C SER A 439 -15.24 -5.72 1.07
N TRP A 440 -15.10 -6.71 1.96
CA TRP A 440 -15.28 -8.12 1.62
C TRP A 440 -16.76 -8.46 1.43
N ILE A 441 -17.63 -7.96 2.31
CA ILE A 441 -19.08 -8.12 2.23
C ILE A 441 -19.60 -7.43 0.96
N ALA A 442 -19.20 -6.18 0.71
CA ALA A 442 -19.60 -5.45 -0.50
C ALA A 442 -19.22 -6.20 -1.78
N ALA A 443 -17.99 -6.74 -1.85
CA ALA A 443 -17.54 -7.54 -2.98
C ALA A 443 -18.31 -8.87 -3.11
N ALA A 444 -18.56 -9.57 -2.01
CA ALA A 444 -19.33 -10.82 -2.00
C ALA A 444 -20.78 -10.60 -2.44
N GLU A 445 -21.43 -9.56 -1.93
CA GLU A 445 -22.77 -9.17 -2.36
C GLU A 445 -22.78 -8.77 -3.85
N CYS A 446 -21.73 -8.11 -4.35
CA CYS A 446 -21.62 -7.73 -5.76
C CYS A 446 -21.61 -8.95 -6.67
N VAL A 447 -20.73 -9.90 -6.40
CA VAL A 447 -20.60 -11.10 -7.24
C VAL A 447 -21.85 -11.99 -7.14
N VAL A 448 -22.53 -12.05 -5.99
CA VAL A 448 -23.74 -12.87 -5.81
C VAL A 448 -25.00 -12.16 -6.32
N LYS A 449 -25.36 -11.01 -5.73
CA LYS A 449 -26.65 -10.34 -5.99
C LYS A 449 -26.71 -9.70 -7.37
N ARG A 450 -25.59 -9.19 -7.88
CA ARG A 450 -25.52 -8.54 -9.20
C ARG A 450 -24.88 -9.43 -10.25
N GLY A 451 -23.79 -10.13 -9.90
CA GLY A 451 -23.08 -11.03 -10.83
C GLY A 451 -23.71 -12.41 -10.99
N GLY A 452 -24.58 -12.86 -10.07
CA GLY A 452 -25.21 -14.19 -10.13
C GLY A 452 -24.25 -15.34 -9.82
N ALA A 453 -23.20 -15.11 -9.03
CA ALA A 453 -22.30 -16.15 -8.56
C ALA A 453 -23.04 -17.21 -7.73
N LYS A 454 -22.61 -18.47 -7.85
CA LYS A 454 -23.23 -19.60 -7.16
C LYS A 454 -22.72 -19.78 -5.74
N LYS A 455 -21.43 -19.54 -5.52
CA LYS A 455 -20.72 -19.79 -4.27
C LYS A 455 -19.54 -18.84 -4.14
N VAL A 456 -19.25 -18.33 -2.94
CA VAL A 456 -18.16 -17.38 -2.70
C VAL A 456 -17.24 -17.88 -1.60
N TYR A 457 -15.95 -17.89 -1.90
CA TYR A 457 -14.88 -18.09 -0.91
C TYR A 457 -14.10 -16.78 -0.78
N CYS A 458 -13.99 -16.27 0.45
CA CYS A 458 -13.08 -15.18 0.78
C CYS A 458 -11.75 -15.76 1.21
N ILE A 459 -10.68 -15.49 0.47
CA ILE A 459 -9.37 -16.09 0.66
C ILE A 459 -8.35 -14.99 0.94
N ALA A 460 -7.66 -15.10 2.06
CA ALA A 460 -6.54 -14.23 2.39
C ALA A 460 -5.40 -14.99 3.03
N THR A 461 -4.17 -14.48 2.92
CA THR A 461 -3.06 -15.07 3.67
C THR A 461 -3.22 -14.75 5.16
N HIS A 462 -3.45 -13.50 5.51
CA HIS A 462 -3.48 -13.04 6.90
C HIS A 462 -4.91 -12.73 7.38
N GLY A 463 -5.44 -13.51 8.32
CA GLY A 463 -6.70 -13.22 9.00
C GLY A 463 -6.49 -12.41 10.28
N LEU A 464 -6.51 -11.08 10.19
CA LEU A 464 -6.35 -10.18 11.34
C LEU A 464 -7.66 -10.05 12.12
N PHE A 465 -8.78 -9.93 11.40
CA PHE A 465 -10.14 -9.85 11.94
C PHE A 465 -10.29 -8.81 13.07
N GLY A 466 -9.99 -7.54 12.75
CA GLY A 466 -10.16 -6.42 13.67
C GLY A 466 -11.62 -6.18 14.04
N GLY A 467 -11.88 -5.88 15.32
CA GLY A 467 -13.24 -5.70 15.83
C GLY A 467 -14.12 -6.95 15.64
N ASP A 468 -15.31 -6.74 15.10
CA ASP A 468 -16.35 -7.76 14.89
C ASP A 468 -16.31 -8.35 13.47
N SER A 469 -15.25 -8.04 12.71
CA SER A 469 -15.06 -8.42 11.30
C SER A 469 -15.32 -9.91 11.01
N LEU A 470 -14.84 -10.82 11.88
CA LEU A 470 -15.06 -12.25 11.67
C LEU A 470 -16.53 -12.67 11.87
N GLU A 471 -17.25 -12.00 12.76
CA GLU A 471 -18.67 -12.24 13.03
C GLU A 471 -19.51 -11.69 11.87
N GLU A 472 -19.22 -10.49 11.39
CA GLU A 472 -19.86 -9.89 10.22
C GLU A 472 -19.69 -10.77 8.96
N LEU A 473 -18.50 -11.31 8.73
CA LEU A 473 -18.25 -12.24 7.62
C LEU A 473 -18.99 -13.58 7.81
N GLN A 474 -19.13 -14.04 9.05
CA GLN A 474 -19.88 -15.25 9.39
C GLN A 474 -21.37 -15.07 9.11
N ASP A 475 -21.91 -13.91 9.41
CA ASP A 475 -23.34 -13.58 9.27
C ASP A 475 -23.73 -13.20 7.83
N CYS A 476 -22.77 -12.87 6.97
CA CYS A 476 -23.04 -12.59 5.57
C CYS A 476 -23.46 -13.84 4.79
N ASP A 477 -24.72 -13.90 4.34
CA ASP A 477 -25.28 -15.02 3.55
C ASP A 477 -24.60 -15.21 2.18
N CYS A 478 -23.99 -14.16 1.63
CA CYS A 478 -23.30 -14.23 0.34
C CYS A 478 -21.90 -14.87 0.43
N ILE A 479 -21.40 -15.14 1.64
CA ILE A 479 -20.08 -15.75 1.88
C ILE A 479 -20.27 -17.17 2.39
N ASP A 480 -19.71 -18.14 1.67
CA ASP A 480 -19.80 -19.56 2.05
C ASP A 480 -18.62 -20.02 2.90
N THR A 481 -17.42 -19.49 2.64
CA THR A 481 -16.19 -19.96 3.29
C THR A 481 -15.17 -18.84 3.38
N ILE A 482 -14.50 -18.76 4.53
CA ILE A 482 -13.42 -17.81 4.83
C ILE A 482 -12.16 -18.64 4.99
N LEU A 483 -11.22 -18.51 4.06
CA LEU A 483 -9.95 -19.25 4.05
C LEU A 483 -8.81 -18.31 4.43
N VAL A 484 -8.15 -18.60 5.54
CA VAL A 484 -6.95 -17.88 5.99
C VAL A 484 -5.83 -18.82 6.36
N THR A 485 -4.64 -18.29 6.67
CA THR A 485 -3.55 -19.08 7.26
C THR A 485 -3.41 -18.80 8.75
N ASN A 486 -2.66 -19.63 9.46
CA ASN A 486 -2.26 -19.38 10.86
C ASN A 486 -1.10 -18.37 11.01
N SER A 487 -0.88 -17.48 10.03
CA SER A 487 0.16 -16.44 10.08
C SER A 487 -0.10 -15.37 11.15
N PHE A 488 -1.36 -15.13 11.50
CA PHE A 488 -1.77 -14.24 12.57
C PHE A 488 -2.57 -15.04 13.62
N PRO A 489 -2.38 -14.80 14.92
CA PRO A 489 -3.08 -15.56 15.95
C PRO A 489 -4.58 -15.25 15.96
N ILE A 490 -5.38 -16.32 15.84
CA ILE A 490 -6.83 -16.28 15.97
C ILE A 490 -7.19 -16.99 17.28
N SER A 491 -8.02 -16.37 18.12
CA SER A 491 -8.38 -16.99 19.40
C SER A 491 -9.14 -18.31 19.16
N PRO A 492 -8.88 -19.37 19.95
CA PRO A 492 -9.57 -20.66 19.78
C PRO A 492 -11.09 -20.54 19.92
N GLU A 493 -11.57 -19.56 20.66
CA GLU A 493 -13.00 -19.27 20.81
C GLU A 493 -13.60 -18.73 19.52
N LYS A 494 -13.00 -17.70 18.93
CA LYS A 494 -13.41 -17.15 17.62
C LYS A 494 -13.35 -18.22 16.54
N ALA A 495 -12.26 -18.98 16.49
CA ALA A 495 -12.10 -20.06 15.51
C ALA A 495 -13.17 -21.16 15.63
N ARG A 496 -13.63 -21.49 16.85
CA ARG A 496 -14.70 -22.47 17.06
C ARG A 496 -16.11 -21.92 16.82
N ALA A 497 -16.31 -20.62 17.07
CA ALA A 497 -17.60 -19.96 16.85
C ALA A 497 -17.91 -19.81 15.36
N THR A 498 -16.89 -19.56 14.53
CA THR A 498 -17.05 -19.32 13.09
C THR A 498 -17.05 -20.63 12.30
N LYS A 499 -18.23 -21.06 11.84
CA LYS A 499 -18.41 -22.29 11.05
C LYS A 499 -17.84 -22.20 9.64
N LYS A 500 -17.78 -20.98 9.07
CA LYS A 500 -17.28 -20.73 7.71
C LYS A 500 -15.76 -20.66 7.64
N LEU A 501 -15.05 -20.63 8.77
CA LEU A 501 -13.60 -20.38 8.82
C LEU A 501 -12.80 -21.66 8.60
N VAL A 502 -11.84 -21.58 7.68
CA VAL A 502 -10.82 -22.59 7.42
C VAL A 502 -9.45 -21.96 7.60
N ILE A 503 -8.61 -22.60 8.42
CA ILE A 503 -7.25 -22.11 8.73
C ILE A 503 -6.23 -23.09 8.14
N LEU A 504 -5.42 -22.63 7.21
CA LEU A 504 -4.31 -23.37 6.62
C LEU A 504 -3.06 -23.25 7.48
N ASP A 505 -2.36 -24.37 7.64
CA ASP A 505 -1.15 -24.44 8.45
C ASP A 505 0.11 -24.08 7.65
N LEU A 506 0.85 -23.07 8.12
CA LEU A 506 2.13 -22.62 7.58
C LEU A 506 3.35 -23.26 8.24
N SER A 507 3.16 -24.09 9.27
CA SER A 507 4.26 -24.64 10.07
C SER A 507 5.28 -25.40 9.22
N ASN A 508 4.82 -26.16 8.22
CA ASN A 508 5.69 -26.90 7.29
C ASN A 508 6.48 -25.96 6.37
N LEU A 509 5.83 -24.93 5.82
CA LEU A 509 6.47 -23.95 4.95
C LEU A 509 7.56 -23.16 5.69
N LEU A 510 7.24 -22.70 6.90
CA LEU A 510 8.17 -21.95 7.75
C LEU A 510 9.30 -22.83 8.28
N ALA A 511 9.02 -24.08 8.68
CA ALA A 511 10.04 -25.04 9.08
C ALA A 511 11.04 -25.28 7.95
N GLU A 512 10.56 -25.53 6.73
CA GLU A 512 11.43 -25.77 5.60
C GLU A 512 12.23 -24.52 5.20
N ALA A 513 11.65 -23.32 5.30
CA ALA A 513 12.37 -22.07 5.09
C ALA A 513 13.49 -21.88 6.13
N ILE A 514 13.22 -22.11 7.42
CA ILE A 514 14.22 -22.06 8.50
C ILE A 514 15.34 -23.08 8.24
N ARG A 515 14.97 -24.32 7.88
CA ARG A 515 15.93 -25.39 7.57
C ARG A 515 16.86 -24.99 6.43
N ARG A 516 16.30 -24.52 5.31
CA ARG A 516 17.08 -24.07 4.14
C ARG A 516 17.96 -22.87 4.45
N ASN A 517 17.43 -21.90 5.20
CA ASN A 517 18.17 -20.72 5.62
C ASN A 517 19.38 -21.08 6.49
N HIS A 518 19.23 -22.06 7.39
CA HIS A 518 20.31 -22.56 8.25
C HIS A 518 21.39 -23.31 7.46
N TYR A 519 21.01 -24.16 6.50
CA TYR A 519 21.96 -24.94 5.69
C TYR A 519 22.50 -24.20 4.46
N GLY A 520 22.01 -22.99 4.17
CA GLY A 520 22.38 -22.24 2.96
C GLY A 520 21.82 -22.85 1.67
N GLU A 521 20.72 -23.61 1.77
CA GLU A 521 20.05 -24.21 0.62
C GLU A 521 19.14 -23.20 -0.08
N SER A 522 18.83 -23.44 -1.35
CA SER A 522 17.95 -22.53 -2.11
C SER A 522 16.52 -22.53 -1.57
N ILE A 523 16.01 -21.35 -1.23
CA ILE A 523 14.62 -21.13 -0.84
C ILE A 523 13.69 -21.05 -2.05
N SER A 524 14.24 -20.88 -3.25
CA SER A 524 13.43 -20.73 -4.47
C SER A 524 12.53 -21.93 -4.78
N ALA A 525 12.91 -23.12 -4.29
CA ALA A 525 12.10 -24.33 -4.42
C ALA A 525 10.77 -24.25 -3.66
N LEU A 526 10.62 -23.35 -2.67
CA LEU A 526 9.38 -23.16 -1.94
C LEU A 526 8.37 -22.29 -2.70
N PHE A 527 8.80 -21.59 -3.75
CA PHE A 527 7.93 -20.76 -4.59
C PHE A 527 7.30 -21.52 -5.74
N THR A 528 7.73 -22.76 -6.01
CA THR A 528 7.18 -23.54 -7.11
C THR A 528 5.93 -24.29 -6.68
N HIS A 529 4.89 -24.27 -7.52
CA HIS A 529 3.73 -25.14 -7.32
C HIS A 529 4.19 -26.58 -7.49
N SER A 530 4.31 -27.31 -6.38
CA SER A 530 4.49 -28.76 -6.42
C SER A 530 3.28 -29.34 -7.17
N HIS A 531 3.53 -29.94 -8.33
CA HIS A 531 2.54 -30.73 -9.05
C HIS A 531 2.42 -32.10 -8.37
N ASP A 532 1.85 -32.12 -7.17
CA ASP A 532 1.44 -33.37 -6.51
C ASP A 532 -0.07 -33.50 -6.56
#